data_AF-A0A2S0PBR3-F1
#
_entry.id   AF-A0A2S0PBR3-F1
#
_cell.length_a   1.000
_cell.length_b   1.000
_cell.length_c   1.000
_cell.angle_alpha   90.00
_cell.angle_beta   90.00
_cell.angle_gamma   90.00
#
_symmetry.space_group_name_H-M   'P 1'
#
loop_
_entity.id
_entity.type
_entity.pdbx_description
1 polymer ?
#
loop_
_entity_poly.entity_id
_entity_poly.type
_entity_poly.pdbx_seq_one_letter_code
_entity_poly.pdbx_strand_id
1 'polypeptide(L)'
;MQYEHLIEVNDPNNPMLTQLTRQQLWRGLIHRIEAPGEFLPGVEAVTLVSRSDVHIERVMQLGALGVHDRIDLEHEQRLHYHTRAGSNHLGGELVVTIEEPDEGHLFVRFRYDTPVADLPEDGVDYVGYLKAAYRKMDAEAIGLIRELAATDRLDGPAA
;
A
#
# COMPACT_ATOMS: atom_id res chain seq x y z
N MET A 1 -4.86 16.84 -2.98
CA MET A 1 -3.42 16.89 -3.30
C MET A 1 -3.09 15.61 -4.03
N GLN A 2 -2.59 15.75 -5.25
CA GLN A 2 -2.07 14.63 -6.01
C GLN A 2 -0.58 14.47 -5.76
N TYR A 3 -0.17 13.24 -5.53
CA TYR A 3 1.22 12.90 -5.30
C TYR A 3 1.54 11.51 -5.83
N GLU A 4 2.65 11.39 -6.54
CA GLU A 4 3.09 10.12 -7.10
C GLU A 4 4.57 9.88 -6.78
N HIS A 5 4.90 8.63 -6.50
CA HIS A 5 6.28 8.17 -6.43
C HIS A 5 6.41 6.71 -6.85
N LEU A 6 7.62 6.31 -7.21
CA LEU A 6 7.97 4.99 -7.71
C LEU A 6 9.00 4.37 -6.78
N ILE A 7 8.79 3.12 -6.39
CA ILE A 7 9.77 2.32 -5.65
C ILE A 7 10.29 1.23 -6.58
N GLU A 8 11.61 1.14 -6.71
CA GLU A 8 12.28 -0.01 -7.29
C GLU A 8 12.22 -1.17 -6.29
N VAL A 9 11.53 -2.24 -6.67
CA VAL A 9 11.40 -3.44 -5.85
C VAL A 9 12.58 -4.35 -6.12
N ASN A 10 12.85 -4.67 -7.36
CA ASN A 10 14.00 -5.52 -7.70
C ASN A 10 15.03 -4.68 -8.44
N ASP A 11 16.27 -4.73 -7.95
CA ASP A 11 17.44 -4.39 -8.74
C ASP A 11 18.21 -5.69 -9.03
N PRO A 12 18.11 -6.24 -10.25
CA PRO A 12 18.85 -7.44 -10.66
C PRO A 12 20.37 -7.28 -10.58
N ASN A 13 20.89 -6.06 -10.53
CA ASN A 13 22.31 -5.79 -10.34
C ASN A 13 22.73 -5.79 -8.87
N ASN A 14 21.78 -5.91 -7.94
CA ASN A 14 22.02 -5.99 -6.52
C ASN A 14 21.81 -7.42 -5.98
N PRO A 15 22.86 -8.27 -5.97
CA PRO A 15 22.76 -9.66 -5.55
C PRO A 15 22.53 -9.84 -4.03
N MET A 16 22.58 -8.75 -3.25
CA MET A 16 22.30 -8.79 -1.81
C MET A 16 20.79 -8.69 -1.51
N LEU A 17 19.96 -8.36 -2.51
CA LEU A 17 18.52 -8.29 -2.35
C LEU A 17 17.88 -9.62 -2.76
N THR A 18 17.03 -10.17 -1.88
CA THR A 18 16.11 -11.26 -2.25
C THR A 18 15.19 -10.76 -3.35
N GLN A 19 15.32 -11.32 -4.55
CA GLN A 19 14.50 -10.94 -5.69
C GLN A 19 13.07 -11.46 -5.49
N LEU A 20 12.08 -10.60 -5.70
CA LEU A 20 10.67 -10.99 -5.65
C LEU A 20 10.18 -11.39 -7.03
N THR A 21 9.36 -12.44 -7.11
CA THR A 21 8.53 -12.64 -8.30
C THR A 21 7.36 -11.64 -8.29
N ARG A 22 6.79 -11.35 -9.46
CA ARG A 22 5.56 -10.53 -9.57
C ARG A 22 4.44 -11.09 -8.69
N GLN A 23 4.30 -12.41 -8.66
CA GLN A 23 3.31 -13.10 -7.85
C GLN A 23 3.55 -12.94 -6.34
N GLN A 24 4.81 -13.05 -5.87
CA GLN A 24 5.14 -12.82 -4.46
C GLN A 24 4.87 -11.36 -4.07
N LEU A 25 5.24 -10.40 -4.93
CA LEU A 25 4.94 -8.99 -4.71
C LEU A 25 3.43 -8.75 -4.62
N TRP A 26 2.64 -9.31 -5.53
CA TRP A 26 1.18 -9.22 -5.49
C TRP A 26 0.61 -9.80 -4.19
N ARG A 27 1.02 -11.01 -3.79
CA ARG A 27 0.59 -11.64 -2.54
C ARG A 27 0.95 -10.80 -1.32
N GLY A 28 2.14 -10.20 -1.31
CA GLY A 28 2.54 -9.27 -0.26
C GLY A 28 1.67 -8.03 -0.18
N LEU A 29 1.27 -7.47 -1.33
CA LEU A 29 0.37 -6.32 -1.37
C LEU A 29 -1.06 -6.70 -0.93
N ILE A 30 -1.55 -7.90 -1.30
CA ILE A 30 -2.80 -8.44 -0.76
C ILE A 30 -2.70 -8.64 0.76
N HIS A 31 -1.59 -9.17 1.26
CA HIS A 31 -1.35 -9.32 2.70
C HIS A 31 -1.37 -7.96 3.42
N ARG A 32 -0.84 -6.90 2.82
CA ARG A 32 -0.97 -5.52 3.34
C ARG A 32 -2.42 -5.04 3.43
N ILE A 33 -3.31 -5.52 2.55
CA ILE A 33 -4.74 -5.21 2.59
C ILE A 33 -5.42 -5.99 3.72
N GLU A 34 -5.12 -7.28 3.84
CA GLU A 34 -5.82 -8.20 4.75
C GLU A 34 -5.29 -8.14 6.19
N ALA A 35 -4.00 -7.85 6.37
CA ALA A 35 -3.32 -7.75 7.66
C ALA A 35 -2.54 -6.40 7.81
N PRO A 36 -3.21 -5.24 7.66
CA PRO A 36 -2.55 -3.93 7.70
C PRO A 36 -1.79 -3.64 9.00
N GLY A 37 -2.14 -4.27 10.12
CA GLY A 37 -1.45 -4.11 11.40
C GLY A 37 0.01 -4.60 11.40
N GLU A 38 0.39 -5.48 10.47
CA GLU A 38 1.81 -5.85 10.28
C GLU A 38 2.60 -4.72 9.60
N PHE A 39 1.94 -3.81 8.88
CA PHE A 39 2.57 -2.78 8.04
C PHE A 39 2.40 -1.36 8.57
N LEU A 40 1.28 -1.09 9.25
CA LEU A 40 0.85 0.26 9.63
C LEU A 40 0.81 0.37 11.15
N PRO A 41 1.68 1.19 11.76
CA PRO A 41 1.63 1.40 13.20
C PRO A 41 0.30 2.06 13.59
N GLY A 42 -0.27 1.61 14.70
CA GLY A 42 -1.52 2.15 15.25
C GLY A 42 -2.80 1.51 14.71
N VAL A 43 -2.71 0.55 13.78
CA VAL A 43 -3.85 -0.32 13.46
C VAL A 43 -3.99 -1.38 14.55
N GLU A 44 -5.05 -1.25 15.34
CA GLU A 44 -5.32 -2.14 16.48
C GLU A 44 -6.10 -3.38 16.05
N ALA A 45 -6.98 -3.23 15.06
CA ALA A 45 -7.76 -4.32 14.50
C ALA A 45 -8.13 -4.05 13.04
N VAL A 46 -8.38 -5.12 12.30
CA VAL A 46 -8.94 -5.08 10.94
C VAL A 46 -10.10 -6.06 10.85
N THR A 47 -11.18 -5.65 10.20
CA THR A 47 -12.31 -6.51 9.85
C THR A 47 -12.47 -6.50 8.34
N LEU A 48 -12.40 -7.66 7.70
CA LEU A 48 -12.79 -7.82 6.30
C LEU A 48 -14.30 -7.91 6.20
N VAL A 49 -14.92 -6.93 5.57
CA VAL A 49 -16.37 -6.86 5.35
C VAL A 49 -16.76 -7.74 4.17
N SER A 50 -15.97 -7.70 3.10
CA SER A 50 -16.12 -8.57 1.93
C SER A 50 -14.76 -8.83 1.30
N ARG A 51 -14.63 -9.99 0.65
CA ARG A 51 -13.42 -10.39 -0.08
C ARG A 51 -13.81 -11.23 -1.29
N SER A 52 -13.28 -10.85 -2.45
CA SER A 52 -13.44 -11.52 -3.73
C SER A 52 -12.16 -11.36 -4.57
N ASP A 53 -12.15 -11.90 -5.78
CA ASP A 53 -11.00 -11.81 -6.69
C ASP A 53 -10.82 -10.41 -7.29
N VAL A 54 -11.86 -9.57 -7.27
CA VAL A 54 -11.88 -8.24 -7.91
C VAL A 54 -12.04 -7.08 -6.93
N HIS A 55 -12.39 -7.36 -5.67
CA HIS A 55 -12.46 -6.34 -4.64
C HIS A 55 -12.34 -6.92 -3.22
N ILE A 56 -11.84 -6.08 -2.30
CA ILE A 56 -11.84 -6.29 -0.85
C ILE A 56 -12.44 -5.05 -0.18
N GLU A 57 -13.33 -5.24 0.77
CA GLU A 57 -13.79 -4.17 1.66
C GLU A 57 -13.33 -4.47 3.09
N ARG A 58 -12.77 -3.46 3.75
CA ARG A 58 -12.26 -3.59 5.11
C ARG A 58 -12.58 -2.39 5.98
N VAL A 59 -12.58 -2.63 7.28
CA VAL A 59 -12.60 -1.59 8.31
C VAL A 59 -11.35 -1.75 9.17
N MET A 60 -10.53 -0.70 9.24
CA MET A 60 -9.39 -0.61 10.15
C MET A 60 -9.77 0.20 11.39
N GLN A 61 -9.40 -0.29 12.57
CA GLN A 61 -9.56 0.43 13.82
C GLN A 61 -8.23 1.04 14.25
N LEU A 62 -8.20 2.37 14.40
CA LEU A 62 -7.07 3.16 14.89
C LEU A 62 -7.52 3.96 16.11
N GLY A 63 -7.36 3.42 17.32
CA GLY A 63 -7.91 4.00 18.54
C GLY A 63 -9.43 4.16 18.44
N ALA A 64 -9.94 5.39 18.49
CA ALA A 64 -11.36 5.68 18.33
C ALA A 64 -11.81 5.87 16.86
N LEU A 65 -10.87 5.87 15.91
CA LEU A 65 -11.15 6.11 14.49
C LEU A 65 -11.36 4.78 13.75
N GLY A 66 -12.51 4.65 13.06
CA GLY A 66 -12.76 3.59 12.09
C GLY A 66 -12.53 4.09 10.67
N VAL A 67 -11.63 3.45 9.91
CA VAL A 67 -11.34 3.77 8.51
C VAL A 67 -11.92 2.68 7.62
N HIS A 68 -12.80 3.08 6.70
CA HIS A 68 -13.46 2.18 5.77
C HIS A 68 -12.83 2.29 4.39
N ASP A 69 -12.25 1.19 3.91
CA ASP A 69 -11.67 1.10 2.58
C ASP A 69 -12.49 0.13 1.71
N ARG A 70 -12.72 0.52 0.46
CA ARG A 70 -13.01 -0.40 -0.64
C ARG A 70 -11.78 -0.44 -1.54
N ILE A 71 -11.26 -1.62 -1.81
CA ILE A 71 -10.08 -1.82 -2.65
C ILE A 71 -10.49 -2.64 -3.86
N ASP A 72 -10.42 -2.06 -5.05
CA ASP A 72 -10.61 -2.80 -6.30
C ASP A 72 -9.27 -3.43 -6.74
N LEU A 73 -9.33 -4.66 -7.26
CA LEU A 73 -8.19 -5.50 -7.57
C LEU A 73 -8.14 -5.82 -9.06
N GLU A 74 -7.02 -5.49 -9.69
CA GLU A 74 -6.63 -6.02 -11.00
C GLU A 74 -5.47 -6.99 -10.78
N HIS A 75 -5.75 -8.29 -10.87
CA HIS A 75 -4.83 -9.36 -10.47
C HIS A 75 -3.42 -9.18 -11.03
N GLU A 76 -2.42 -9.18 -10.13
CA GLU A 76 -1.00 -8.99 -10.41
C GLU A 76 -0.65 -7.69 -11.17
N GLN A 77 -1.56 -6.71 -11.21
CA GLN A 77 -1.38 -5.46 -11.97
C GLN A 77 -1.59 -4.22 -11.12
N ARG A 78 -2.75 -4.09 -10.46
CA ARG A 78 -3.14 -2.85 -9.79
C ARG A 78 -4.05 -3.07 -8.60
N LEU A 79 -3.91 -2.19 -7.61
CA LEU A 79 -4.83 -2.01 -6.49
C LEU A 79 -5.32 -0.57 -6.49
N HIS A 80 -6.63 -0.36 -6.35
CA HIS A 80 -7.22 0.97 -6.21
C HIS A 80 -7.98 1.06 -4.89
N TYR A 81 -7.39 1.76 -3.93
CA TYR A 81 -7.98 2.04 -2.64
C TYR A 81 -8.90 3.27 -2.75
N HIS A 82 -10.13 3.08 -2.31
CA HIS A 82 -11.11 4.13 -2.07
C HIS A 82 -11.39 4.20 -0.57
N THR A 83 -10.73 5.14 0.11
CA THR A 83 -10.97 5.39 1.52
C THR A 83 -12.14 6.34 1.67
N ARG A 84 -13.22 5.87 2.29
CA ARG A 84 -14.42 6.67 2.50
C ARG A 84 -14.15 7.81 3.48
N ALA A 85 -14.70 8.98 3.22
CA ALA A 85 -14.71 10.07 4.20
C ALA A 85 -15.49 9.65 5.47
N GLY A 86 -14.87 9.86 6.63
CA GLY A 86 -15.46 9.64 7.94
C GLY A 86 -15.79 10.97 8.63
N SER A 87 -16.21 10.91 9.90
CA SER A 87 -16.46 12.11 10.69
C SER A 87 -15.21 12.95 10.94
N ASN A 88 -14.03 12.30 10.96
CA ASN A 88 -12.76 12.89 11.39
C ASN A 88 -11.67 12.88 10.30
N HIS A 89 -11.98 12.39 9.08
CA HIS A 89 -11.04 12.39 7.95
C HIS A 89 -11.79 12.51 6.63
N LEU A 90 -11.16 13.15 5.65
CA LEU A 90 -11.77 13.43 4.35
C LEU A 90 -11.75 12.25 3.37
N GLY A 91 -11.19 11.11 3.78
CA GLY A 91 -10.97 9.96 2.90
C GLY A 91 -9.83 10.21 1.91
N GLY A 92 -9.91 9.61 0.74
CA GLY A 92 -8.96 9.79 -0.35
C GLY A 92 -8.83 8.54 -1.20
N GLU A 93 -7.96 8.63 -2.20
CA GLU A 93 -7.65 7.52 -3.09
C GLU A 93 -6.15 7.21 -3.11
N LEU A 94 -5.83 5.93 -3.27
CA LEU A 94 -4.48 5.46 -3.54
C LEU A 94 -4.56 4.42 -4.66
N VAL A 95 -3.80 4.63 -5.72
CA VAL A 95 -3.58 3.64 -6.76
C VAL A 95 -2.17 3.08 -6.63
N VAL A 96 -2.05 1.76 -6.53
CA VAL A 96 -0.78 1.03 -6.47
C VAL A 96 -0.68 0.18 -7.73
N THR A 97 0.34 0.41 -8.56
CA THR A 97 0.53 -0.32 -9.83
C THR A 97 1.87 -1.03 -9.84
N ILE A 98 1.87 -2.33 -10.20
CA ILE A 98 3.09 -3.11 -10.40
C ILE A 98 3.57 -2.90 -11.84
N GLU A 99 4.80 -2.43 -12.00
CA GLU A 99 5.46 -2.20 -13.28
C GLU A 99 6.64 -3.15 -13.45
N GLU A 100 6.80 -3.69 -14.66
CA GLU A 100 7.91 -4.57 -15.03
C GLU A 100 8.34 -4.22 -16.45
N PRO A 101 9.12 -3.15 -16.63
CA PRO A 101 9.59 -2.73 -17.96
C PRO A 101 10.48 -3.79 -18.63
N ASP A 102 11.26 -4.53 -17.83
CA ASP A 102 12.11 -5.63 -18.24
C ASP A 102 11.91 -6.81 -17.29
N GLU A 103 12.15 -8.03 -17.76
CA GLU A 103 11.96 -9.26 -16.99
C GLU A 103 12.73 -9.21 -15.66
N GLY A 104 12.00 -9.36 -14.54
CA GLY A 104 12.57 -9.32 -13.19
C GLY A 104 12.85 -7.93 -12.62
N HIS A 105 12.80 -6.86 -13.43
CA HIS A 105 12.89 -5.47 -12.97
C HIS A 105 11.53 -4.98 -12.49
N LEU A 106 11.19 -5.29 -11.24
CA LEU A 106 9.91 -4.90 -10.65
C LEU A 106 9.98 -3.52 -10.01
N PHE A 107 8.96 -2.72 -10.27
CA PHE A 107 8.69 -1.44 -9.63
C PHE A 107 7.25 -1.41 -9.09
N VAL A 108 7.00 -0.58 -8.09
CA VAL A 108 5.65 -0.25 -7.64
C VAL A 108 5.45 1.24 -7.64
N ARG A 109 4.48 1.71 -8.41
CA ARG A 109 4.04 3.10 -8.46
C ARG A 109 2.90 3.32 -7.48
N PHE A 110 3.05 4.31 -6.62
CA PHE A 110 2.01 4.75 -5.69
C PHE A 110 1.54 6.13 -6.10
N ARG A 111 0.25 6.27 -6.38
CA ARG A 111 -0.41 7.53 -6.75
C ARG A 111 -1.52 7.84 -5.77
N TYR A 112 -1.30 8.87 -4.96
CA TYR A 112 -2.23 9.37 -3.96
C TYR A 112 -3.05 10.53 -4.52
N ASP A 113 -4.36 10.52 -4.22
CA ASP A 113 -5.22 11.69 -4.32
C ASP A 113 -5.91 11.92 -2.96
N THR A 114 -5.28 12.75 -2.13
CA THR A 114 -5.72 13.01 -0.77
C THR A 114 -6.36 14.38 -0.69
N PRO A 115 -7.64 14.52 -0.29
CA PRO A 115 -8.22 15.82 0.00
C PRO A 115 -7.42 16.49 1.13
N VAL A 116 -6.92 17.70 0.88
CA VAL A 116 -6.22 18.51 1.89
C VAL A 116 -7.14 19.68 2.20
N ALA A 117 -7.50 19.87 3.47
CA ALA A 117 -8.24 21.06 3.89
C ALA A 117 -7.37 22.31 3.67
N ASP A 118 -7.99 23.48 3.51
CA ASP A 118 -7.25 24.75 3.47
C ASP A 118 -6.48 24.91 4.78
N LEU A 119 -5.16 24.70 4.72
CA LEU A 119 -4.28 24.82 5.87
C LEU A 119 -3.95 26.31 6.08
N PRO A 120 -3.89 26.79 7.32
CA PRO A 120 -3.45 28.15 7.59
C PRO A 120 -2.01 28.36 7.10
N GLU A 121 -1.71 29.58 6.65
CA GLU A 121 -0.46 30.06 6.02
C GLU A 121 0.81 29.97 6.90
N ASP A 122 0.74 29.27 8.03
CA ASP A 122 1.75 29.26 9.08
C ASP A 122 2.96 28.37 8.71
N GLY A 123 3.69 28.70 7.63
CA GLY A 123 5.11 28.39 7.38
C GLY A 123 5.62 26.94 7.44
N VAL A 124 4.80 25.95 7.79
CA VAL A 124 5.15 24.53 7.90
C VAL A 124 4.81 23.88 6.56
N ASP A 125 5.78 23.23 5.92
CA ASP A 125 5.58 22.46 4.69
C ASP A 125 4.85 21.13 4.99
N TYR A 126 3.61 21.23 5.44
CA TYR A 126 2.73 20.10 5.75
C TYR A 126 2.64 19.13 4.57
N VAL A 127 2.55 19.68 3.35
CA VAL A 127 2.54 18.91 2.11
C VAL A 127 3.84 18.11 1.95
N GLY A 128 5.00 18.71 2.19
CA GLY A 128 6.29 18.04 2.18
C GLY A 128 6.39 16.93 3.22
N TYR A 129 5.95 17.18 4.45
CA TYR A 129 5.91 16.17 5.52
C TYR A 129 5.00 14.99 5.16
N LEU A 130 3.82 15.26 4.59
CA LEU A 130 2.87 14.23 4.18
C LEU A 130 3.45 13.35 3.06
N LYS A 131 4.07 13.98 2.05
CA LYS A 131 4.76 13.24 0.96
C LYS A 131 5.90 12.37 1.49
N ALA A 132 6.70 12.89 2.42
CA ALA A 132 7.77 12.13 3.05
C ALA A 132 7.24 10.94 3.88
N ALA A 133 6.12 11.13 4.58
CA ALA A 133 5.45 10.06 5.32
C ALA A 133 4.97 8.94 4.37
N TYR A 134 4.31 9.28 3.26
CA TYR A 134 3.89 8.30 2.25
C TYR A 134 5.07 7.51 1.68
N ARG A 135 6.15 8.22 1.27
CA ARG A 135 7.37 7.57 0.79
C ARG A 135 7.92 6.55 1.77
N LYS A 136 8.03 6.95 3.04
CA LYS A 136 8.56 6.10 4.10
C LYS A 136 7.69 4.87 4.31
N MET A 137 6.38 5.06 4.46
CA MET A 137 5.43 3.96 4.69
C MET A 137 5.43 2.95 3.54
N ASP A 138 5.50 3.42 2.30
CA ASP A 138 5.51 2.53 1.14
C ASP A 138 6.84 1.78 1.00
N ALA A 139 7.98 2.43 1.28
CA ALA A 139 9.29 1.77 1.30
C ALA A 139 9.38 0.71 2.40
N GLU A 140 8.89 1.01 3.60
CA GLU A 140 8.81 0.05 4.71
C GLU A 140 7.90 -1.14 4.36
N ALA A 141 6.77 -0.89 3.70
CA ALA A 141 5.87 -1.95 3.28
C ALA A 141 6.50 -2.89 2.24
N ILE A 142 7.20 -2.36 1.24
CA ILE A 142 7.93 -3.17 0.25
C ILE A 142 9.07 -3.95 0.93
N GLY A 143 9.75 -3.35 1.91
CA GLY A 143 10.77 -4.04 2.72
C GLY A 143 10.19 -5.25 3.45
N LEU A 144 9.07 -5.07 4.16
CA LEU A 144 8.41 -6.17 4.88
C LEU A 144 7.89 -7.26 3.94
N ILE A 145 7.31 -6.90 2.78
CA ILE A 145 6.91 -7.88 1.77
C ILE A 145 8.08 -8.77 1.35
N ARG A 146 9.28 -8.18 1.23
CA ARG A 146 10.48 -8.95 0.90
C ARG A 146 10.89 -9.91 2.00
N GLU A 147 10.84 -9.47 3.26
CA GLU A 147 11.11 -10.34 4.40
C GLU A 147 10.10 -11.50 4.50
N LEU A 148 8.83 -11.23 4.20
CA LEU A 148 7.79 -12.27 4.15
C LEU A 148 8.04 -13.28 3.03
N ALA A 149 8.47 -12.83 1.85
CA ALA A 149 8.86 -13.73 0.76
C ALA A 149 10.08 -14.58 1.13
N ALA A 150 11.06 -14.01 1.82
CA ALA A 150 12.27 -14.72 2.25
C ALA A 150 12.01 -15.81 3.31
N THR A 151 10.82 -15.82 3.93
CA THR A 151 10.39 -16.81 4.92
C THR A 151 9.33 -17.77 4.36
N ASP A 152 9.20 -17.86 3.04
CA ASP A 152 8.24 -18.69 2.29
C ASP A 152 6.75 -18.40 2.63
N ARG A 153 6.46 -17.34 3.41
CA ARG A 153 5.08 -16.96 3.79
C ARG A 153 4.25 -16.48 2.61
N LEU A 154 4.89 -16.16 1.49
CA LEU A 154 4.25 -15.75 0.24
C LEU A 154 4.26 -16.83 -0.83
N ASP A 155 4.73 -18.05 -0.53
CA ASP A 155 4.81 -19.19 -1.45
C ASP A 155 3.64 -20.17 -1.23
N GLY A 156 2.42 -19.71 -1.48
CA GLY A 156 1.21 -20.54 -1.56
C GLY A 156 0.91 -21.05 -2.99
N PRO A 157 -0.03 -22.00 -3.16
CA PRO A 157 -0.60 -22.28 -4.48
C PRO A 157 -1.31 -21.02 -5.01
N ALA A 158 -1.29 -20.80 -6.33
CA ALA A 158 -2.14 -19.80 -6.97
C ALA A 158 -3.61 -20.16 -6.66
N ALA A 159 -4.32 -19.28 -5.95
CA ALA A 159 -5.76 -19.39 -5.74
C ALA A 159 -6.49 -19.09 -7.05
#